data_AF-A0A6G0ZHH4-F1
#
_entry.id   AF-A0A6G0ZHH4-F1
#
_cell.length_a   1.000
_cell.length_b   1.000
_cell.length_c   1.000
_cell.angle_alpha   90.00
_cell.angle_beta   90.00
_cell.angle_gamma   90.00
#
_symmetry.space_group_name_H-M   'P 1'
#
loop_
_entity.id
_entity.type
_entity.pdbx_description
1 polymer ?
#
loop_
_entity_poly.entity_id
_entity_poly.type
_entity_poly.pdbx_seq_one_letter_code
_entity_poly.pdbx_strand_id
1 'polypeptide(L)'
;EHDLQTAIKVPFEDPQLYFDSGEDGFPAFGIKPGSDIKSPYRLFLPEKLYSEFSIVVNFKLNSMDGGFLFAVVNPLENVVQLGLQVVPSSSNAMNVSFLYTDVNKYSSSSNVLATFSVPWKIRKYIRLSLKVTREYVRLFGRCLEPQTVMVVRDPVELLFDSASTLYIGQAGPLIKGPFDVSI
;
A
#
# COMPACT_ATOMS: atom_id res chain seq x y z
N GLU A 1 -14.05 -8.22 -4.86
CA GLU A 1 -12.78 -8.30 -4.12
C GLU A 1 -11.65 -8.21 -5.14
N HIS A 2 -10.62 -7.41 -4.86
CA HIS A 2 -9.50 -7.17 -5.77
C HIS A 2 -8.21 -7.59 -5.07
N ASP A 3 -7.59 -8.68 -5.53
CA ASP A 3 -6.34 -9.19 -4.95
C ASP A 3 -5.14 -8.66 -5.72
N LEU A 4 -4.40 -7.74 -5.10
CA LEU A 4 -3.22 -7.12 -5.70
C LEU A 4 -1.98 -8.04 -5.68
N GLN A 5 -1.96 -9.11 -4.88
CA GLN A 5 -0.83 -10.05 -4.86
C GLN A 5 -0.71 -10.82 -6.18
N THR A 6 -1.81 -10.95 -6.92
CA THR A 6 -1.82 -11.56 -8.26
C THR A 6 -0.96 -10.81 -9.29
N ALA A 7 -0.48 -9.59 -8.97
CA ALA A 7 0.51 -8.88 -9.76
C ALA A 7 1.92 -9.51 -9.67
N ILE A 8 2.20 -10.29 -8.63
CA ILE A 8 3.46 -11.03 -8.46
C ILE A 8 3.38 -12.32 -9.28
N LYS A 9 4.23 -12.43 -10.30
CA LYS A 9 4.26 -13.59 -11.20
C LYS A 9 5.22 -14.66 -10.69
N VAL A 10 4.80 -15.92 -10.79
CA VAL A 10 5.60 -17.12 -10.51
C VAL A 10 5.71 -17.94 -11.81
N PRO A 11 6.90 -18.46 -12.19
CA PRO A 11 8.19 -18.36 -11.49
C PRO A 11 8.72 -16.92 -11.45
N PHE A 12 9.50 -16.59 -10.42
CA PHE A 12 10.07 -15.25 -10.29
C PHE A 12 11.12 -15.00 -11.37
N GLU A 13 10.91 -13.95 -12.16
CA GLU A 13 11.91 -13.42 -13.09
C GLU A 13 12.85 -12.42 -12.38
N ASP A 14 12.36 -11.76 -11.34
CA ASP A 14 13.09 -10.76 -10.55
C ASP A 14 13.84 -11.44 -9.38
N PRO A 15 15.19 -11.31 -9.30
CA PRO A 15 15.99 -11.91 -8.24
C PRO A 15 15.79 -11.28 -6.85
N GLN A 16 15.10 -10.14 -6.76
CA GLN A 16 14.71 -9.52 -5.50
C GLN A 16 13.46 -10.15 -4.89
N LEU A 17 12.80 -11.07 -5.61
CA LEU A 17 11.66 -11.82 -5.12
C LEU A 17 12.08 -13.21 -4.66
N TYR A 18 11.48 -13.66 -3.56
CA TYR A 18 11.75 -14.97 -2.98
C TYR A 18 10.51 -15.49 -2.25
N PHE A 19 10.45 -16.80 -2.02
CA PHE A 19 9.44 -17.37 -1.14
C PHE A 19 9.89 -17.25 0.31
N ASP A 20 8.98 -16.81 1.17
CA ASP A 20 9.15 -16.75 2.62
C ASP A 20 8.01 -17.54 3.29
N SER A 21 8.08 -17.71 4.60
CA SER A 21 7.02 -18.34 5.38
C SER A 21 5.99 -17.30 5.83
N GLY A 22 4.71 -17.60 5.57
CA GLY A 22 3.52 -16.89 6.08
C GLY A 22 3.26 -17.16 7.56
N GLU A 23 2.34 -16.39 8.15
CA GLU A 23 1.91 -16.57 9.56
C GLU A 23 1.25 -17.94 9.81
N ASP A 24 0.59 -18.48 8.79
CA ASP A 24 -0.14 -19.75 8.77
C ASP A 24 0.73 -20.94 8.32
N GLY A 25 2.01 -20.70 7.99
CA GLY A 25 2.93 -21.71 7.49
C GLY A 25 2.84 -21.97 5.98
N PHE A 26 1.94 -21.28 5.27
CA PHE A 26 1.91 -21.31 3.80
C PHE A 26 2.95 -20.33 3.21
N PRO A 27 3.34 -20.49 1.93
CA PRO A 27 4.28 -19.57 1.29
C PRO A 27 3.76 -18.14 1.24
N ALA A 28 4.64 -17.19 1.54
CA ALA A 28 4.45 -15.76 1.38
C ALA A 28 5.45 -15.22 0.35
N PHE A 29 5.19 -14.05 -0.21
CA PHE A 29 6.10 -13.39 -1.14
C PHE A 29 7.04 -12.47 -0.37
N GLY A 30 8.32 -12.82 -0.35
CA GLY A 30 9.38 -11.94 0.11
C GLY A 30 9.81 -10.97 -0.99
N ILE A 31 9.85 -9.69 -0.67
CA ILE A 31 10.20 -8.59 -1.56
C ILE A 31 11.39 -7.85 -0.94
N LYS A 32 12.48 -7.71 -1.71
CA LYS A 32 13.64 -6.91 -1.33
C LYS A 32 13.65 -5.55 -2.01
N PRO A 33 14.32 -4.54 -1.42
CA PRO A 33 14.52 -3.26 -2.07
C PRO A 33 15.16 -3.41 -3.45
N GLY A 34 14.57 -2.74 -4.44
CA GLY A 34 15.00 -2.84 -5.85
C GLY A 34 14.17 -3.81 -6.70
N SER A 35 13.19 -4.51 -6.11
CA SER A 35 12.22 -5.30 -6.87
C SER A 35 11.38 -4.42 -7.80
N ASP A 36 11.07 -4.88 -9.01
CA ASP A 36 10.26 -4.15 -10.01
C ASP A 36 8.93 -4.84 -10.33
N ILE A 37 8.11 -5.07 -9.29
CA ILE A 37 6.74 -5.56 -9.47
C ILE A 37 5.84 -4.41 -9.88
N LYS A 38 5.53 -4.32 -11.17
CA LYS A 38 4.62 -3.33 -11.72
C LYS A 38 3.70 -3.88 -12.80
N SER A 39 2.53 -3.26 -12.94
CA SER A 39 1.56 -3.60 -13.97
C SER A 39 0.56 -2.45 -14.21
N PRO A 40 -0.11 -2.38 -15.36
CA PRO A 40 -1.22 -1.45 -15.55
C PRO A 40 -2.29 -1.65 -14.46
N TYR A 41 -2.69 -0.58 -13.76
CA TYR A 41 -3.60 -0.70 -12.60
C TYR A 41 -4.93 -1.37 -12.95
N ARG A 42 -5.44 -1.12 -14.16
CA ARG A 42 -6.73 -1.60 -14.69
C ARG A 42 -6.87 -3.12 -14.76
N LEU A 43 -5.77 -3.86 -14.64
CA LEU A 43 -5.81 -5.32 -14.54
C LEU A 43 -6.28 -5.80 -13.16
N PHE A 44 -6.14 -4.96 -12.13
CA PHE A 44 -6.37 -5.32 -10.73
C PHE A 44 -7.42 -4.46 -10.05
N LEU A 45 -7.60 -3.22 -10.49
CA LEU A 45 -8.50 -2.23 -9.89
C LEU A 45 -9.46 -1.65 -10.94
N PRO A 46 -10.67 -1.24 -10.53
CA PRO A 46 -11.61 -0.58 -11.43
C PRO A 46 -11.10 0.80 -11.85
N GLU A 47 -11.58 1.31 -12.98
CA GLU A 47 -11.26 2.67 -13.45
C GLU A 47 -11.66 3.74 -12.42
N LYS A 48 -12.82 3.54 -11.79
CA LYS A 48 -13.37 4.41 -10.75
C LYS A 48 -13.50 3.60 -9.47
N LEU A 49 -12.79 4.03 -8.42
CA LEU A 49 -12.82 3.39 -7.12
C LEU A 49 -14.12 3.73 -6.39
N TYR A 50 -14.71 2.73 -5.74
CA TYR A 50 -15.95 2.89 -4.96
C TYR A 50 -15.86 4.00 -3.91
N SER A 51 -16.99 4.65 -3.62
CA SER A 51 -17.03 5.72 -2.61
C SER A 51 -16.67 5.21 -1.21
N GLU A 52 -16.94 3.94 -0.93
CA GLU A 52 -16.58 3.28 0.32
C GLU A 52 -16.01 1.90 0.00
N PHE A 53 -14.95 1.52 0.69
CA PHE A 53 -14.25 0.26 0.48
C PHE A 53 -13.40 -0.09 1.70
N SER A 54 -12.77 -1.26 1.65
CA SER A 54 -11.76 -1.66 2.61
C SER A 54 -10.47 -2.08 1.93
N ILE A 55 -9.36 -1.85 2.63
CA ILE A 55 -8.05 -2.39 2.25
C ILE A 55 -7.63 -3.33 3.38
N VAL A 56 -7.27 -4.56 3.03
CA VAL A 56 -6.72 -5.52 3.98
C VAL A 56 -5.30 -5.82 3.56
N VAL A 57 -4.37 -5.73 4.50
CA VAL A 57 -2.97 -6.09 4.28
C VAL A 57 -2.50 -7.01 5.38
N ASN A 58 -1.73 -8.02 5.00
CA ASN A 58 -0.99 -8.87 5.90
C ASN A 58 0.47 -8.80 5.48
N PHE A 59 1.35 -8.37 6.36
CA PHE A 59 2.75 -8.18 6.00
C PHE A 59 3.68 -8.38 7.18
N LYS A 60 4.93 -8.69 6.88
CA LYS A 60 6.03 -8.85 7.83
C LYS A 60 7.19 -7.97 7.39
N LEU A 61 7.57 -7.02 8.26
CA LEU A 61 8.73 -6.16 8.02
C LEU A 61 10.03 -6.96 8.13
N ASN A 62 10.91 -6.80 7.15
CA ASN A 62 12.24 -7.42 7.15
C ASN A 62 13.37 -6.41 7.45
N SER A 63 13.13 -5.11 7.23
CA SER A 63 14.01 -4.00 7.63
C SER A 63 13.27 -2.90 8.41
N MET A 64 14.02 -1.87 8.80
CA MET A 64 13.57 -0.69 9.55
C MET A 64 13.38 0.55 8.67
N ASP A 65 13.44 0.38 7.34
CA ASP A 65 13.45 1.52 6.43
C ASP A 65 12.03 1.95 6.04
N GLY A 66 11.05 1.05 6.20
CA GLY A 66 9.69 1.23 5.71
C GLY A 66 9.61 1.19 4.18
N GLY A 67 8.46 1.57 3.64
CA GLY A 67 8.22 1.59 2.19
C GLY A 67 6.74 1.61 1.84
N PHE A 68 6.45 1.41 0.56
CA PHE A 68 5.08 1.24 0.08
C PHE A 68 4.73 -0.24 0.00
N LEU A 69 3.62 -0.64 0.62
CA LEU A 69 3.05 -1.98 0.37
C LEU A 69 2.55 -2.08 -1.07
N PHE A 70 1.82 -1.05 -1.50
CA PHE A 70 1.44 -0.83 -2.89
C PHE A 70 1.24 0.66 -3.16
N ALA A 71 1.33 1.03 -4.43
CA ALA A 71 1.00 2.36 -4.91
C ALA A 71 0.48 2.30 -6.34
N VAL A 72 -0.61 3.01 -6.63
CA VAL A 72 -1.04 3.35 -7.98
C VAL A 72 -0.50 4.73 -8.29
N VAL A 73 0.43 4.80 -9.23
CA VAL A 73 1.18 6.02 -9.57
C VAL A 73 0.75 6.51 -10.94
N ASN A 74 0.61 7.82 -11.08
CA ASN A 74 0.23 8.47 -12.33
C ASN A 74 1.26 8.25 -13.46
N PRO A 75 0.93 8.53 -14.73
CA PRO A 75 1.81 8.28 -15.86
C PRO A 75 3.13 9.08 -15.84
N LEU A 76 3.16 10.20 -15.11
CA LEU A 76 4.38 11.00 -14.90
C LEU A 76 5.25 10.48 -13.76
N GLU A 77 4.82 9.40 -13.10
CA GLU A 77 5.51 8.71 -12.01
C GLU A 77 5.79 9.55 -10.77
N ASN A 78 5.08 10.68 -10.59
CA ASN A 78 5.37 11.67 -9.55
C ASN A 78 4.24 11.83 -8.51
N VAL A 79 3.06 11.26 -8.75
CA VAL A 79 1.91 11.32 -7.83
C VAL A 79 1.33 9.92 -7.59
N VAL A 80 1.20 9.55 -6.32
CA VAL A 80 0.44 8.37 -5.87
C VAL A 80 -1.04 8.73 -5.81
N GLN A 81 -1.85 8.12 -6.67
CA GLN A 81 -3.31 8.23 -6.67
C GLN A 81 -3.93 7.48 -5.50
N LEU A 82 -3.47 6.26 -5.27
CA LEU A 82 -3.93 5.40 -4.18
C LEU A 82 -2.73 4.60 -3.68
N GLY A 83 -2.48 4.58 -2.38
CA GLY A 83 -1.39 3.78 -1.85
C GLY A 83 -1.44 3.58 -0.35
N LEU A 84 -0.68 2.61 0.14
CA LEU A 84 -0.50 2.37 1.56
C LEU A 84 1.00 2.34 1.87
N GLN A 85 1.44 3.37 2.57
CA GLN A 85 2.83 3.54 2.98
C GLN A 85 2.98 3.17 4.45
N VAL A 86 4.06 2.46 4.77
CA VAL A 86 4.40 2.07 6.13
C VAL A 86 5.81 2.55 6.43
N VAL A 87 5.96 3.48 7.37
CA VAL A 87 7.26 4.06 7.72
C VAL A 87 7.45 4.03 9.23
N PRO A 88 8.58 3.56 9.76
CA PRO A 88 8.84 3.61 11.20
C PRO A 88 8.79 5.03 11.75
N SER A 89 8.09 5.22 12.86
CA SER A 89 7.98 6.52 13.55
C SER A 89 8.74 6.52 14.88
N SER A 90 8.98 5.34 15.46
CA SER A 90 9.85 5.15 16.63
C SER A 90 10.41 3.72 16.67
N SER A 91 11.16 3.39 17.72
CA SER A 91 11.67 2.04 17.98
C SER A 91 10.57 0.98 18.21
N ASN A 92 9.32 1.39 18.41
CA ASN A 92 8.20 0.48 18.67
C ASN A 92 6.88 0.85 17.96
N ALA A 93 6.84 1.98 17.22
CA ALA A 93 5.70 2.41 16.43
C ALA A 93 6.07 2.69 14.96
N MET A 94 5.12 2.42 14.06
CA MET A 94 5.20 2.75 12.65
C MET A 94 3.95 3.52 12.22
N ASN A 95 4.15 4.47 11.33
CA ASN A 95 3.09 5.22 10.68
C ASN A 95 2.59 4.46 9.47
N VAL A 96 1.31 4.12 9.47
CA VAL A 96 0.58 3.58 8.32
C VAL A 96 -0.18 4.73 7.69
N SER A 97 0.31 5.21 6.55
CA SER A 97 -0.24 6.36 5.84
C SER A 97 -1.00 5.89 4.61
N PHE A 98 -2.28 6.27 4.52
CA PHE A 98 -3.14 6.00 3.39
C PHE A 98 -3.13 7.21 2.45
N LEU A 99 -2.66 6.99 1.22
CA LEU A 99 -2.57 8.01 0.18
C LEU A 99 -3.80 7.93 -0.72
N TYR A 100 -4.38 9.10 -1.02
CA TYR A 100 -5.58 9.25 -1.84
C TYR A 100 -5.54 10.62 -2.52
N THR A 101 -5.31 10.63 -3.84
CA THR A 101 -5.02 11.86 -4.60
C THR A 101 -5.76 11.86 -5.94
N ASP A 102 -6.54 12.90 -6.19
CA ASP A 102 -7.07 13.20 -7.52
C ASP A 102 -6.01 13.86 -8.40
N VAL A 103 -5.49 13.12 -9.37
CA VAL A 103 -4.47 13.65 -10.28
C VAL A 103 -5.02 14.69 -11.27
N ASN A 104 -6.34 14.74 -11.47
CA ASN A 104 -6.95 15.79 -12.30
C ASN A 104 -6.93 17.16 -11.61
N LYS A 105 -6.87 17.16 -10.27
CA LYS A 105 -6.82 18.37 -9.44
C LYS A 105 -5.42 18.66 -8.89
N TYR A 106 -4.66 17.60 -8.57
CA TYR A 106 -3.35 17.66 -7.94
C TYR A 106 -2.33 16.88 -8.76
N SER A 107 -1.63 17.56 -9.66
CA SER A 107 -0.70 16.96 -10.62
C SER A 107 0.77 16.93 -10.15
N SER A 108 1.09 17.54 -9.01
CA SER A 108 2.47 17.75 -8.55
C SER A 108 2.77 17.20 -7.16
N SER A 109 1.78 16.78 -6.38
CA SER A 109 1.99 16.23 -5.05
C SER A 109 0.96 15.15 -4.70
N SER A 110 1.41 14.15 -3.95
CA SER A 110 0.54 13.10 -3.41
C SER A 110 -0.07 13.57 -2.10
N ASN A 111 -1.34 13.25 -1.87
CA ASN A 111 -2.07 13.60 -0.66
C ASN A 111 -2.16 12.39 0.28
N VAL A 112 -1.71 12.58 1.53
CA VAL A 112 -1.92 11.61 2.62
C VAL A 112 -3.26 11.92 3.28
N LEU A 113 -4.23 11.04 3.09
CA LEU A 113 -5.59 11.26 3.59
C LEU A 113 -5.73 10.90 5.07
N ALA A 114 -5.02 9.88 5.53
CA ALA A 114 -5.02 9.48 6.93
C ALA A 114 -3.69 8.81 7.30
N THR A 115 -3.23 9.04 8.53
CA THR A 115 -2.06 8.37 9.12
C THR A 115 -2.46 7.77 10.46
N PHE A 116 -2.02 6.54 10.70
CA PHE A 116 -2.25 5.80 11.94
C PHE A 116 -0.93 5.36 12.54
N SER A 117 -0.82 5.39 13.87
CA SER A 117 0.36 4.88 14.56
C SER A 117 0.06 3.48 15.09
N VAL A 118 0.78 2.47 14.62
CA VAL A 118 0.58 1.09 15.04
C VAL A 118 1.86 0.54 15.67
N PRO A 119 1.76 -0.31 16.71
CA PRO A 119 2.92 -0.98 17.26
C PRO A 119 3.50 -1.92 16.21
N TRP A 120 4.82 -2.04 16.16
CA TRP A 120 5.49 -2.92 15.19
C TRP A 120 6.58 -3.76 15.83
N LYS A 121 6.96 -4.84 15.14
CA LYS A 121 8.08 -5.70 15.47
C LYS A 121 8.65 -6.32 14.21
N ILE A 122 9.98 -6.26 14.03
CA ILE A 122 10.64 -6.87 12.87
C ILE A 122 10.39 -8.39 12.85
N ARG A 123 10.27 -8.95 11.65
CA ARG A 123 10.07 -10.39 11.42
C ARG A 123 8.83 -10.98 12.10
N LYS A 124 7.83 -10.16 12.42
CA LYS A 124 6.50 -10.60 12.83
C LYS A 124 5.45 -10.11 11.85
N TYR A 125 4.52 -10.99 11.49
CA TYR A 125 3.36 -10.61 10.70
C TYR A 125 2.44 -9.69 11.49
N ILE A 126 1.87 -8.73 10.76
CA ILE A 126 0.79 -7.89 11.21
C ILE A 126 -0.27 -7.83 10.12
N ARG A 127 -1.52 -8.08 10.54
CA ARG A 127 -2.69 -7.93 9.68
C ARG A 127 -3.44 -6.66 10.07
N LEU A 128 -3.56 -5.76 9.10
CA LEU A 128 -4.28 -4.49 9.24
C LEU A 128 -5.44 -4.45 8.25
N SER A 129 -6.48 -3.72 8.62
CA SER A 129 -7.62 -3.46 7.75
C SER A 129 -8.04 -2.01 7.87
N LEU A 130 -8.10 -1.30 6.76
CA LEU A 130 -8.61 0.06 6.68
C LEU A 130 -10.04 -0.02 6.16
N LYS A 131 -10.99 0.54 6.91
CA LYS A 131 -12.34 0.86 6.42
C LYS A 131 -12.33 2.30 5.96
N VAL A 132 -12.57 2.53 4.68
CA VAL A 132 -12.61 3.86 4.06
C VAL A 132 -14.06 4.19 3.78
N THR A 133 -14.56 5.25 4.41
CA THR A 133 -15.89 5.80 4.17
C THR A 133 -15.80 7.17 3.51
N ARG A 134 -16.93 7.87 3.39
CA ARG A 134 -16.96 9.27 2.93
C ARG A 134 -16.43 10.26 3.98
N GLU A 135 -16.58 9.92 5.26
CA GLU A 135 -16.35 10.86 6.38
C GLU A 135 -15.13 10.50 7.21
N TYR A 136 -14.73 9.23 7.21
CA TYR A 136 -13.61 8.76 8.01
C TYR A 136 -12.87 7.59 7.37
N VAL A 137 -11.61 7.44 7.77
CA VAL A 137 -10.84 6.22 7.60
C VAL A 137 -10.62 5.61 8.98
N ARG A 138 -10.93 4.32 9.13
CA ARG A 138 -10.75 3.60 10.40
C ARG A 138 -9.83 2.42 10.20
N LEU A 139 -8.77 2.35 11.00
CA LEU A 139 -7.83 1.24 11.01
C LEU A 139 -8.20 0.23 12.09
N PHE A 140 -8.19 -1.05 11.72
CA PHE A 140 -8.35 -2.21 12.57
C PHE A 140 -7.10 -3.08 12.47
N GLY A 141 -6.74 -3.74 13.57
CA GLY A 141 -5.66 -4.72 13.59
C GLY A 141 -5.84 -5.66 14.78
N ARG A 142 -5.20 -6.83 14.73
CA ARG A 142 -5.27 -7.82 15.81
C ARG A 142 -4.68 -7.21 17.09
N CYS A 143 -5.48 -7.20 18.17
CA CYS A 143 -5.09 -6.62 19.46
C CYS A 143 -4.76 -5.11 19.42
N LEU A 144 -5.24 -4.39 18.42
CA LEU A 144 -5.14 -2.93 18.36
C LEU A 144 -6.50 -2.30 18.64
N GLU A 145 -6.52 -1.25 19.45
CA GLU A 145 -7.69 -0.39 19.55
C GLU A 145 -7.93 0.27 18.18
N PRO A 146 -9.17 0.26 17.66
CA PRO A 146 -9.44 0.84 16.37
C PRO A 146 -9.20 2.35 16.37
N GLN A 147 -8.40 2.84 15.44
CA GLN A 147 -8.10 4.26 15.29
C GLN A 147 -8.93 4.85 14.16
N THR A 148 -9.53 6.02 14.37
CA THR A 148 -10.38 6.69 13.37
C THR A 148 -9.84 8.09 13.09
N VAL A 149 -9.69 8.42 11.80
CA VAL A 149 -9.34 9.74 11.32
C VAL A 149 -10.51 10.27 10.50
N MET A 150 -11.06 11.42 10.87
CA MET A 150 -12.07 12.11 10.06
C MET A 150 -11.40 12.72 8.83
N VAL A 151 -12.01 12.57 7.66
CA VAL A 151 -11.43 12.97 6.38
C VAL A 151 -12.46 13.69 5.52
N VAL A 152 -11.97 14.57 4.65
CA VAL A 152 -12.77 15.13 3.55
C VAL A 152 -12.23 14.54 2.26
N ARG A 153 -13.03 13.70 1.60
CA ARG A 153 -12.64 13.07 0.33
C ARG A 153 -13.05 13.94 -0.84
N ASP A 154 -12.05 14.39 -1.57
CA ASP A 154 -12.22 15.13 -2.81
C ASP A 154 -11.30 14.53 -3.87
N PRO A 155 -11.84 13.72 -4.80
CA PRO A 155 -13.23 13.36 -4.99
C PRO A 155 -13.69 12.26 -4.01
N VAL A 156 -15.00 12.08 -3.90
CA VAL A 156 -15.60 10.97 -3.14
C VAL A 156 -15.28 9.61 -3.76
N GLU A 157 -15.25 9.54 -5.10
CA GLU A 157 -14.88 8.36 -5.86
C GLU A 157 -13.64 8.69 -6.69
N LEU A 158 -12.56 7.92 -6.53
CA LEU A 158 -11.30 8.20 -7.19
C LEU A 158 -11.36 7.72 -8.63
N LEU A 159 -11.19 8.63 -9.58
CA LEU A 159 -10.96 8.27 -10.98
C LEU A 159 -9.44 8.11 -11.19
N PHE A 160 -9.02 6.91 -11.56
CA PHE A 160 -7.63 6.66 -11.91
C PHE A 160 -7.31 7.24 -13.30
N ASP A 161 -6.08 7.70 -13.49
CA ASP A 161 -5.60 7.98 -14.85
C ASP A 161 -5.47 6.66 -15.61
N SER A 162 -5.98 6.64 -16.85
CA SER A 162 -6.02 5.45 -17.70
C SER A 162 -4.66 4.78 -17.93
N ALA A 163 -3.56 5.52 -17.82
CA ALA A 163 -2.20 5.04 -18.01
C ALA A 163 -1.44 4.87 -16.69
N SER A 164 -2.12 4.91 -15.54
CA SER A 164 -1.50 4.69 -14.24
C SER A 164 -0.94 3.28 -14.07
N THR A 165 0.11 3.18 -13.25
CA THR A 165 0.81 1.93 -12.98
C THR A 165 0.61 1.54 -11.52
N LEU A 166 0.20 0.29 -11.30
CA LEU A 166 0.23 -0.34 -9.99
C LEU A 166 1.65 -0.85 -9.73
N TYR A 167 2.21 -0.47 -8.59
CA TYR A 167 3.46 -0.95 -8.03
C TYR A 167 3.20 -1.70 -6.72
N ILE A 168 3.92 -2.80 -6.50
CA ILE A 168 3.95 -3.54 -5.24
C ILE A 168 5.35 -3.43 -4.63
N GLY A 169 5.45 -3.16 -3.33
CA GLY A 169 6.73 -3.01 -2.64
C GLY A 169 7.51 -1.72 -2.96
N GLN A 170 6.93 -0.78 -3.72
CA GLN A 170 7.49 0.54 -4.03
C GLN A 170 6.42 1.47 -4.64
N ALA A 171 6.80 2.72 -4.94
CA ALA A 171 5.96 3.71 -5.63
C ALA A 171 6.62 4.28 -6.91
N GLY A 172 7.30 3.43 -7.68
CA GLY A 172 7.92 3.82 -8.94
C GLY A 172 9.25 4.58 -8.76
N PRO A 173 9.93 4.93 -9.87
CA PRO A 173 11.33 5.35 -9.85
C PRO A 173 11.57 6.76 -9.31
N LEU A 174 10.59 7.67 -9.41
CA LEU A 174 10.72 9.04 -8.90
C LEU A 174 10.34 9.16 -7.42
N ILE A 175 9.20 8.58 -7.01
CA ILE A 175 8.71 8.62 -5.62
C ILE A 175 9.47 7.63 -4.73
N LYS A 176 9.85 6.46 -5.28
CA LYS A 176 10.61 5.40 -4.59
C LYS A 176 9.86 4.79 -3.42
N GLY A 177 10.47 4.74 -2.24
CA GLY A 177 9.99 3.96 -1.09
C GLY A 177 10.05 2.45 -1.30
N PRO A 178 11.18 1.89 -1.76
CA PRO A 178 11.36 0.45 -1.89
C PRO A 178 11.22 -0.21 -0.52
N PHE A 179 10.55 -1.36 -0.48
CA PHE A 179 10.19 -2.00 0.78
C PHE A 179 10.85 -3.38 0.91
N ASP A 180 11.54 -3.60 2.03
CA ASP A 180 11.95 -4.94 2.46
C ASP A 180 10.86 -5.58 3.33
N VAL A 181 10.02 -6.41 2.71
CA VAL A 181 8.78 -6.90 3.30
C VAL A 181 8.41 -8.27 2.78
N SER A 182 7.71 -9.06 3.59
CA SER A 182 7.03 -10.28 3.14
C SER A 182 5.52 -10.08 3.23
N ILE A 183 4.78 -10.45 2.18
CA ILE A 183 3.32 -10.26 2.04
C ILE A 183 2.58 -11.52 1.65
#